data_AF-K8GH79-F1
#
_entry.id   AF-K8GH79-F1
#
_cell.length_a   1.000
_cell.length_b   1.000
_cell.length_c   1.000
_cell.angle_alpha   90.00
_cell.angle_beta   90.00
_cell.angle_gamma   90.00
#
_symmetry.space_group_name_H-M   'P 1'
#
loop_
_entity.id
_entity.type
_entity.pdbx_description
1 polymer ?
#
loop_
_entity_poly.entity_id
_entity_poly.type
_entity_poly.pdbx_seq_one_letter_code
_entity_poly.pdbx_strand_id
1 'polypeptide(L)' 'MVDMSQLTGAYSASWLPWIMIPLIFYILPFPVIAIVFLWIEKEANGEETQT' A
#
# COMPACT_ATOMS: atom_id res chain seq x y z
N MET A 1 -25.67 15.54 -20.23
CA MET A 1 -25.11 16.33 -19.11
C MET A 1 -24.05 15.47 -18.45
N VAL A 2 -22.80 15.94 -18.31
CA VAL A 2 -21.78 15.21 -17.53
C VAL A 2 -22.13 15.39 -16.05
N ASP A 3 -22.13 14.30 -15.29
CA ASP A 3 -22.28 14.38 -13.84
C ASP A 3 -20.95 14.85 -13.22
N MET A 4 -20.98 16.04 -12.62
CA MET A 4 -19.82 16.73 -12.04
C MET A 4 -19.72 16.56 -10.52
N SER A 5 -20.65 15.84 -9.90
CA SER A 5 -20.72 15.71 -8.44
C SER A 5 -19.83 14.58 -7.89
N GLN A 6 -19.33 13.69 -8.74
CA GLN A 6 -18.65 12.45 -8.34
C GLN A 6 -17.37 12.21 -9.13
N LEU A 7 -16.44 11.46 -8.53
CA LEU A 7 -15.24 10.99 -9.22
C LEU A 7 -15.61 9.84 -10.16
N THR A 8 -15.75 10.17 -11.45
CA THR A 8 -16.03 9.22 -12.53
C THR A 8 -14.88 9.18 -13.54
N GLY A 9 -14.84 8.16 -14.39
CA GLY A 9 -13.79 7.99 -15.40
C GLY A 9 -14.36 7.62 -16.77
N ALA A 10 -14.04 8.41 -17.79
CA ALA A 10 -14.37 8.16 -19.20
C ALA A 10 -13.22 7.43 -19.92
N TYR A 11 -12.73 6.34 -19.31
CA TYR A 11 -11.69 5.47 -19.83
C TYR A 11 -12.02 4.00 -19.49
N SER A 12 -11.40 3.06 -20.20
CA SER A 12 -11.63 1.62 -19.98
C SER A 12 -11.29 1.20 -18.55
N ALA A 13 -12.16 0.39 -17.93
CA ALA A 13 -12.02 -0.08 -16.55
C ALA A 13 -11.90 1.06 -15.52
N SER A 14 -12.78 2.06 -15.59
CA SER A 14 -12.85 3.18 -14.63
C SER A 14 -13.15 2.81 -13.18
N TRP A 15 -13.52 1.55 -12.92
CA TRP A 15 -13.60 0.99 -11.57
C TRP A 15 -12.23 0.70 -10.95
N LEU A 16 -11.15 0.62 -11.74
CA LEU A 16 -9.83 0.26 -11.23
C LEU A 16 -9.29 1.26 -10.19
N PRO A 17 -9.33 2.59 -10.40
CA PRO A 17 -8.83 3.52 -9.38
C PRO A 17 -9.64 3.49 -8.08
N TRP A 18 -10.92 3.13 -8.15
CA TRP A 18 -11.75 2.98 -6.95
C TRP A 18 -11.22 1.92 -5.99
N ILE A 19 -10.56 0.86 -6.49
CA ILE A 19 -9.94 -0.17 -5.65
C ILE A 19 -8.41 -0.01 -5.52
N MET A 20 -7.73 0.35 -6.61
CA MET A 20 -6.27 0.43 -6.65
C MET A 20 -5.72 1.57 -5.80
N ILE A 21 -6.40 2.72 -5.76
CA ILE A 21 -5.96 3.85 -4.94
C ILE A 21 -6.06 3.48 -3.46
N PRO A 22 -7.22 2.98 -2.95
CA PRO A 22 -7.28 2.38 -1.62
C PRO A 22 -6.22 1.36 -1.30
N LEU A 23 -6.09 0.38 -2.18
CA LEU A 23 -5.23 -0.76 -1.97
C LEU A 23 -3.78 -0.33 -1.80
N ILE A 24 -3.28 0.57 -2.64
CA ILE A 24 -1.87 0.95 -2.65
C ILE A 24 -1.55 2.02 -1.61
N PHE A 25 -2.46 2.96 -1.34
CA PHE A 25 -2.13 4.12 -0.50
C PHE A 25 -2.44 3.95 0.97
N TYR A 26 -3.35 3.05 1.36
CA TYR A 26 -3.68 2.89 2.78
C TYR A 26 -3.94 1.45 3.24
N ILE A 27 -4.07 0.48 2.33
CA ILE A 27 -4.16 -0.95 2.72
C ILE A 27 -2.77 -1.60 2.69
N LEU A 28 -2.10 -1.65 1.54
CA LEU A 28 -0.80 -2.30 1.36
C LEU A 28 0.38 -1.63 2.09
N PRO A 29 0.41 -0.32 2.38
CA PRO A 29 1.54 0.26 3.09
C PRO A 29 1.76 -0.38 4.46
N PHE A 30 0.70 -0.75 5.19
CA PHE A 30 0.86 -1.34 6.53
C PHE A 30 1.49 -2.74 6.49
N PRO A 31 1.01 -3.70 5.66
CA PRO A 31 1.71 -4.97 5.47
C PRO A 31 3.14 -4.81 4.95
N VAL A 32 3.37 -3.91 3.99
CA VAL A 32 4.72 -3.70 3.43
C VAL A 32 5.68 -3.18 4.50
N ILE A 33 5.27 -2.17 5.26
CA ILE A 33 6.07 -1.62 6.37
C ILE A 33 6.31 -2.70 7.44
N ALA A 34 5.29 -3.49 7.78
CA ALA A 34 5.44 -4.57 8.76
C ALA A 34 6.45 -5.64 8.32
N ILE A 35 6.41 -6.06 7.04
CA ILE A 35 7.37 -7.03 6.49
C ILE A 35 8.79 -6.46 6.55
N VAL A 36 8.98 -5.21 6.12
CA VAL A 36 10.29 -4.55 6.13
C VAL A 36 10.80 -4.39 7.57
N PHE A 37 9.93 -3.99 8.49
CA PHE A 37 10.25 -3.84 9.91
C PHE A 37 10.74 -5.16 10.52
N LEU A 38 10.00 -6.25 10.32
CA LEU A 38 10.40 -7.57 10.81
C LEU A 38 11.72 -8.06 10.21
N TRP A 39 12.00 -7.71 8.95
CA TRP A 39 13.28 -8.03 8.32
C TRP A 39 14.45 -7.26 8.94
N ILE A 40 14.29 -5.95 9.18
CA ILE A 40 15.32 -5.10 9.81
C ILE A 40 15.63 -5.58 11.24
N GLU A 41 14.60 -5.81 12.05
CA GLU A 41 14.77 -6.25 13.44
C GLU A 41 15.44 -7.63 13.54
N LYS A 42 15.19 -8.52 12.57
CA LYS A 42 15.85 -9.82 12.51
C LYS A 42 17.36 -9.69 12.31
N GLU A 43 17.81 -8.74 11.48
CA GLU A 43 19.25 -8.51 11.24
C GLU A 43 19.92 -7.84 12.44
N ALA A 44 19.28 -6.80 13.01
CA ALA A 44 19.79 -6.11 14.19
C ALA A 44 20.04 -7.06 15.38
N ASN A 45 19.07 -7.94 15.69
CA ASN A 45 19.20 -8.88 16.80
C ASN A 45 20.16 -10.05 16.52
N GLY A 46 20.42 -10.37 15.25
CA GLY A 46 21.38 -11.40 14.84
C GLY A 46 22.84 -10.98 15.02
N GLU A 47 23.11 -9.67 15.03
CA GLU A 47 24.45 -9.10 15.25
C GLU A 47 24.76 -8.91 16.75
N GLU A 48 23.77 -8.54 17.59
CA GLU A 48 23.98 -8.36 19.03
C GLU A 48 24.28 -9.66 19.80
N THR A 49 23.87 -10.82 19.27
CA THR A 49 24.06 -12.13 19.95
C THR A 49 25.50 -12.69 19.78
N GLN A 50 26.41 -11.97 19.11
CA GLN A 50 27.77 -12.44 18.82
C GLN A 50 28.89 -11.79 19.67
N THR A 51 28.58 -11.02 20.71
CA THR A 51 29.58 -10.49 21.67
C THR A 51 29.47 -11.07 23.07
#